data_AF-A0A1L8ET79-F1
#
_entry.id   AF-A0A1L8ET79-F1
#
_cell.length_a   1.000
_cell.length_b   1.000
_cell.length_c   1.000
_cell.angle_alpha   90.00
_cell.angle_beta   90.00
_cell.angle_gamma   90.00
#
_symmetry.space_group_name_H-M   'P 1'
#
loop_
_entity.id
_entity.type
_entity.pdbx_description
1 polymer ?
#
loop_
_entity_poly.entity_id
_entity_poly.type
_entity_poly.pdbx_seq_one_letter_code
_entity_poly.pdbx_strand_id
1 'polypeptide(L)'
;MDVGGVSRQSSVPCLMVEEPEEEVMKVAQEREQLVSKFLKEELSENFLRRQQGKVERLLRCSFYMEILSAQVEEEDDVHPRLPISVFQFIDSWKFQRMKKLAATQTRIQLLLLEKLLVQLRSGRASLVGMIQGHGFNSYLCKWEEVCQCISDIQQLQKDFLLLLVPRGLHLKHQLVSNISAPKIPPIRLVLRLRTPVVFDRLGSVVFRDWVLLRWQSLGQQCLIEKYELRFRLQEEEQWAVVSVSGNHLEIHHLLSDKLYEFTVRRAETYTLVYEAWHDTITLRTLPSHEQF
;
A
#
# COMPACT_ATOMS: atom_id res chain seq x y z
N MET A 1 67.35 -73.05 11.82
CA MET A 1 65.90 -72.88 11.64
C MET A 1 65.45 -71.85 12.66
N ASP A 2 64.83 -70.77 12.15
CA ASP A 2 64.10 -69.66 12.82
C ASP A 2 64.73 -68.98 14.04
N VAL A 3 65.17 -67.72 14.03
CA VAL A 3 64.54 -66.43 13.63
C VAL A 3 63.21 -66.16 14.33
N GLY A 4 63.19 -65.18 15.23
CA GLY A 4 61.93 -64.60 15.73
C GLY A 4 62.07 -63.79 17.01
N GLY A 5 62.59 -62.56 16.91
CA GLY A 5 62.42 -61.55 17.95
C GLY A 5 61.12 -60.77 17.76
N VAL A 6 60.43 -60.43 18.85
CA VAL A 6 59.34 -59.43 18.92
C VAL A 6 59.37 -58.85 20.35
N SER A 7 59.97 -57.67 20.53
CA SER A 7 59.36 -56.33 20.51
C SER A 7 58.53 -55.98 21.76
N ARG A 8 59.09 -55.04 22.53
CA ARG A 8 58.47 -54.29 23.62
C ARG A 8 57.19 -53.61 23.12
N GLN A 9 56.07 -53.84 23.81
CA GLN A 9 54.88 -53.03 23.67
C GLN A 9 55.13 -51.66 24.31
N SER A 10 55.23 -50.64 23.46
CA SER A 10 55.17 -49.23 23.85
C SER A 10 53.72 -48.79 23.75
N SER A 11 53.08 -48.57 24.89
CA SER A 11 51.74 -47.98 24.98
C SER A 11 51.84 -46.48 24.73
N VAL A 12 51.43 -46.03 23.54
CA VAL A 12 51.14 -44.62 23.29
C VAL A 12 49.64 -44.44 23.52
N PRO A 13 49.19 -43.52 24.40
CA PRO A 13 47.78 -43.17 24.49
C PRO A 13 47.43 -42.34 23.25
N CYS A 14 46.49 -42.83 22.43
CA CYS A 14 45.80 -41.99 21.46
C CYS A 14 45.05 -40.90 22.24
N LEU A 15 45.52 -39.66 22.13
CA LEU A 15 44.74 -38.47 22.44
C LEU A 15 43.55 -38.45 21.49
N MET A 16 42.35 -38.67 22.03
CA MET A 16 41.10 -38.45 21.35
C MET A 16 40.95 -36.94 21.14
N VAL A 17 40.99 -36.52 19.88
CA VAL A 17 40.68 -35.15 19.47
C VAL A 17 39.17 -34.98 19.55
N GLU A 18 38.68 -34.47 20.67
CA GLU A 18 37.26 -34.09 20.90
C GLU A 18 36.93 -32.67 20.38
N GLU A 19 37.78 -32.06 19.55
CA GLU A 19 37.61 -30.70 19.05
C GLU A 19 36.51 -30.45 17.97
N PRO A 20 36.00 -31.42 17.16
CA PRO A 20 35.08 -31.08 16.08
C PRO A 20 33.64 -30.78 16.52
N GLU A 21 33.19 -31.24 17.69
CA GLU A 21 31.80 -31.02 18.13
C GLU A 21 31.59 -29.59 18.68
N GLU A 22 32.55 -29.03 19.41
CA GLU A 22 32.42 -27.70 20.00
C GLU A 22 32.41 -26.58 18.93
N GLU A 23 33.24 -26.72 17.89
CA GLU A 23 33.25 -25.77 16.76
C GLU A 23 31.95 -25.82 15.96
N VAL A 24 31.43 -27.01 15.70
CA VAL A 24 30.14 -27.20 15.01
C VAL A 24 28.99 -26.61 15.83
N MET A 25 29.05 -26.75 17.16
CA MET A 25 28.07 -26.14 18.06
C MET A 25 28.10 -24.62 18.02
N LYS A 26 29.30 -24.01 18.03
CA LYS A 26 29.47 -22.55 17.92
C LYS A 26 28.93 -22.01 16.60
N VAL A 27 29.26 -22.63 15.47
CA VAL A 27 28.77 -22.23 14.14
C VAL A 27 27.25 -22.31 14.05
N ALA A 28 26.64 -23.37 14.59
CA ALA A 28 25.18 -23.50 14.63
C ALA A 28 24.52 -22.38 15.45
N GLN A 29 25.09 -22.07 16.62
CA GLN A 29 24.59 -21.02 17.51
C GLN A 29 24.71 -19.63 16.86
N GLU A 30 25.83 -19.33 16.20
CA GLU A 30 26.02 -18.09 15.44
C GLU A 30 24.98 -17.96 14.31
N ARG A 31 24.77 -19.03 13.55
CA ARG A 31 23.76 -19.09 12.49
C ARG A 31 22.36 -18.85 13.03
N GLU A 32 21.97 -19.52 14.11
CA GLU A 32 20.68 -19.30 14.77
C GLU A 32 20.51 -17.85 15.23
N GLN A 33 21.56 -17.26 15.83
CA GLN A 33 21.55 -15.86 16.24
C GLN A 33 21.35 -14.91 15.04
N LEU A 34 22.01 -15.16 13.90
CA LEU A 34 21.84 -14.37 12.69
C LEU A 34 20.39 -14.41 12.18
N VAL A 35 19.79 -15.60 12.08
CA VAL A 35 18.40 -15.71 11.61
C VAL A 35 17.42 -15.12 12.63
N SER A 36 17.62 -15.37 13.92
CA SER A 36 16.82 -14.76 15.01
C SER A 36 16.89 -13.24 14.96
N LYS A 37 18.08 -12.67 14.72
CA LYS A 37 18.27 -11.23 14.56
C LYS A 37 17.51 -10.70 13.34
N PHE A 38 17.65 -11.33 12.18
CA PHE A 38 16.90 -10.97 10.97
C PHE A 38 15.38 -11.00 11.20
N LEU A 39 14.86 -12.04 11.86
CA LEU A 39 13.43 -12.17 12.18
C LEU A 39 12.94 -11.14 13.21
N LYS A 40 13.80 -10.66 14.12
CA LYS A 40 13.43 -9.68 15.16
C LYS A 40 13.57 -8.25 14.70
N GLU A 41 14.53 -7.96 13.82
CA GLU A 41 14.87 -6.60 13.41
C GLU A 41 14.30 -6.28 12.02
N GLU A 42 14.65 -7.06 11.00
CA GLU A 42 14.36 -6.76 9.59
C GLU A 42 13.00 -7.28 9.12
N LEU A 43 12.61 -8.49 9.51
CA LEU A 43 11.35 -9.13 9.13
C LEU A 43 10.40 -9.28 10.33
N SER A 44 10.43 -8.34 11.27
CA SER A 44 9.59 -8.40 12.46
C SER A 44 8.09 -8.36 12.16
N GLU A 45 7.27 -8.90 13.07
CA GLU A 45 5.81 -8.75 13.00
C GLU A 45 5.38 -7.28 12.99
N ASN A 46 6.12 -6.43 13.71
CA ASN A 46 5.88 -4.99 13.72
C ASN A 46 6.17 -4.35 12.36
N PHE A 47 7.24 -4.76 11.69
CA PHE A 47 7.53 -4.36 10.32
C PHE A 47 6.39 -4.77 9.38
N LEU A 48 5.97 -6.05 9.40
CA LEU A 48 4.91 -6.57 8.53
C LEU A 48 3.57 -5.87 8.78
N ARG A 49 3.19 -5.63 10.04
CA ARG A 49 1.99 -4.86 10.39
C ARG A 49 2.07 -3.41 9.91
N ARG A 50 3.23 -2.76 10.03
CA ARG A 50 3.44 -1.41 9.50
C ARG A 50 3.29 -1.38 7.98
N GLN A 51 3.84 -2.36 7.26
CA GLN A 51 3.70 -2.43 5.81
C GLN A 51 2.25 -2.72 5.39
N GLN A 52 1.54 -3.60 6.10
CA GLN A 52 0.10 -3.81 5.89
C GLN A 52 -0.69 -2.52 6.00
N GLY A 53 -0.47 -1.74 7.07
CA GLY A 53 -1.16 -0.46 7.23
C GLY A 53 -0.87 0.55 6.13
N LYS A 54 0.32 0.51 5.51
CA LYS A 54 0.64 1.34 4.33
C LYS A 54 -0.11 0.86 3.09
N VAL A 55 -0.17 -0.44 2.84
CA VAL A 55 -0.90 -1.01 1.70
C VAL A 55 -2.39 -0.74 1.82
N GLU A 56 -2.97 -0.97 2.99
CA GLU A 56 -4.37 -0.65 3.27
C GLU A 56 -4.67 0.83 3.04
N ARG A 57 -3.78 1.73 3.47
CA ARG A 57 -3.94 3.16 3.21
C ARG A 57 -3.90 3.47 1.72
N LEU A 58 -2.93 2.91 0.98
CA LEU A 58 -2.80 3.10 -0.47
C LEU A 58 -4.02 2.61 -1.25
N LEU A 59 -4.58 1.45 -0.86
CA LEU A 59 -5.81 0.90 -1.44
C LEU A 59 -7.02 1.83 -1.28
N ARG A 60 -7.02 2.63 -0.21
CA ARG A 60 -8.10 3.59 0.08
C ARG A 60 -7.90 4.96 -0.56
N CYS A 61 -6.70 5.23 -1.10
CA CYS A 61 -6.41 6.50 -1.72
C CYS A 61 -7.03 6.60 -3.12
N SER A 62 -7.25 7.84 -3.56
CA SER A 62 -7.63 8.15 -4.94
C SER A 62 -6.38 8.52 -5.73
N PHE A 63 -6.29 8.06 -6.98
CA PHE A 63 -5.16 8.36 -7.87
C PHE A 63 -5.64 9.26 -9.00
N TYR A 64 -4.87 10.31 -9.26
CA TYR A 64 -5.16 11.29 -10.30
C TYR A 64 -4.01 11.36 -11.28
N MET A 65 -4.33 11.56 -12.56
CA MET A 65 -3.36 11.91 -13.56
C MET A 65 -3.22 13.43 -13.61
N GLU A 66 -2.01 13.91 -13.39
CA GLU A 66 -1.67 15.32 -13.53
C GLU A 66 -0.71 15.54 -14.68
N ILE A 67 -0.86 16.71 -15.28
CA ILE A 67 -0.06 17.16 -16.41
C ILE A 67 0.88 18.23 -15.88
N LEU A 68 2.18 18.04 -16.08
CA LEU A 68 3.22 18.98 -15.65
C LEU A 68 3.95 19.54 -16.88
N SER A 69 4.33 20.81 -16.81
CA SER A 69 5.29 21.42 -17.75
C SER A 69 6.70 21.18 -17.25
N ALA A 70 7.63 20.82 -18.14
CA ALA A 70 9.04 20.63 -17.80
C ALA A 70 9.76 21.91 -17.30
N GLN A 71 9.11 23.08 -17.35
CA GLN A 71 9.68 24.36 -16.89
C GLN A 71 9.50 24.64 -15.39
N VAL A 72 8.86 23.74 -14.63
CA VAL A 72 8.64 23.91 -13.19
C VAL A 72 9.42 22.83 -12.43
N GLU A 73 10.75 22.95 -12.40
CA GLU A 73 11.61 22.11 -11.55
C GLU A 73 12.10 22.88 -10.29
N GLU A 74 11.76 24.16 -10.13
CA GLU A 74 12.13 24.98 -8.97
C GLU A 74 10.95 25.88 -8.55
N GLU A 75 10.07 25.40 -7.67
CA GLU A 75 9.40 26.25 -6.65
C GLU A 75 8.51 25.37 -5.75
N ASP A 76 8.77 25.48 -4.44
CA ASP A 76 7.98 24.87 -3.38
C ASP A 76 6.50 25.33 -3.45
N ASP A 77 5.61 24.35 -3.35
CA ASP A 77 4.27 24.46 -2.75
C ASP A 77 3.18 25.33 -3.41
N VAL A 78 3.31 25.69 -4.69
CA VAL A 78 2.16 26.22 -5.45
C VAL A 78 1.89 25.34 -6.65
N HIS A 79 0.73 24.67 -6.66
CA HIS A 79 0.23 23.89 -7.80
C HIS A 79 0.56 24.59 -9.13
N PRO A 80 1.50 24.09 -9.94
CA PRO A 80 1.78 24.70 -11.24
C PRO A 80 0.62 24.36 -12.14
N ARG A 81 -0.43 25.18 -12.07
CA ARG A 81 -1.57 25.13 -12.96
C ARG A 81 -1.01 25.49 -14.33
N LEU A 82 -0.89 24.47 -15.18
CA LEU A 82 -0.66 24.69 -16.60
C LEU A 82 -1.68 25.72 -17.10
N PRO A 83 -1.25 26.66 -17.97
CA PRO A 83 -2.18 27.54 -18.66
C PRO A 83 -3.31 26.70 -19.27
N ILE A 84 -4.56 27.14 -19.12
CA ILE A 84 -5.77 26.47 -19.66
C ILE A 84 -5.60 26.15 -21.16
N SER A 85 -4.77 26.92 -21.86
CA SER A 85 -4.38 26.70 -23.26
C SER A 85 -3.69 25.35 -23.53
N VAL A 86 -2.97 24.76 -22.58
CA VAL A 86 -2.23 23.49 -22.81
C VAL A 86 -3.18 22.32 -23.02
N PHE A 87 -4.33 22.30 -22.32
CA PHE A 87 -5.35 21.26 -22.50
C PHE A 87 -5.99 21.29 -23.89
N GLN A 88 -6.04 22.45 -24.54
CA GLN A 88 -6.60 22.59 -25.89
C GLN A 88 -5.74 21.89 -26.96
N PHE A 89 -4.45 21.69 -26.69
CA PHE A 89 -3.53 21.00 -27.60
C PHE A 89 -3.39 19.50 -27.31
N ILE A 90 -3.99 19.01 -26.23
CA ILE A 90 -3.96 17.60 -25.87
C ILE A 90 -5.04 16.86 -26.65
N ASP A 91 -4.61 15.84 -27.38
CA ASP A 91 -5.55 14.94 -28.04
C ASP A 91 -6.37 14.17 -27.00
N SER A 92 -7.68 14.37 -27.02
CA SER A 92 -8.61 13.78 -26.04
C SER A 92 -8.59 12.24 -26.08
N TRP A 93 -8.43 11.63 -27.27
CA TRP A 93 -8.37 10.17 -27.40
C TRP A 93 -7.07 9.60 -26.85
N LYS A 94 -5.93 10.28 -27.08
CA LYS A 94 -4.65 9.92 -26.48
C LYS A 94 -4.69 10.08 -24.96
N PHE A 95 -5.29 11.16 -24.47
CA PHE A 95 -5.44 11.38 -23.02
C PHE A 95 -6.29 10.30 -22.36
N GLN A 96 -7.43 9.94 -22.95
CA GLN A 96 -8.26 8.83 -22.44
C GLN A 96 -7.54 7.49 -22.47
N ARG A 97 -6.73 7.21 -23.51
CA ARG A 97 -5.87 6.02 -23.55
C ARG A 97 -4.85 6.03 -22.40
N MET A 98 -4.21 7.17 -22.15
CA MET A 98 -3.29 7.32 -21.02
C MET A 98 -3.98 7.16 -19.67
N LYS A 99 -5.19 7.71 -19.49
CA LYS A 99 -6.03 7.50 -18.30
C LYS A 99 -6.30 6.01 -18.06
N LYS A 100 -6.68 5.27 -19.10
CA LYS A 100 -6.89 3.80 -19.02
C LYS A 100 -5.61 3.05 -18.67
N LEU A 101 -4.49 3.39 -19.30
CA LEU A 101 -3.19 2.78 -19.00
C LEU A 101 -2.79 3.02 -17.54
N ALA A 102 -2.94 4.27 -17.07
CA ALA A 102 -2.66 4.66 -15.70
C ALA A 102 -3.54 3.89 -14.70
N ALA A 103 -4.81 3.66 -15.04
CA ALA A 103 -5.74 2.90 -14.20
C ALA A 103 -5.33 1.43 -14.10
N THR A 104 -4.93 0.83 -15.22
CA THR A 104 -4.41 -0.54 -15.25
C THR A 104 -3.09 -0.65 -14.46
N GLN A 105 -2.14 0.27 -14.67
CA GLN A 105 -0.87 0.29 -13.93
C GLN A 105 -1.10 0.42 -12.43
N THR A 106 -2.01 1.30 -12.01
CA THR A 106 -2.36 1.50 -10.59
C THR A 106 -2.96 0.22 -9.99
N ARG A 107 -3.91 -0.43 -10.69
CA ARG A 107 -4.49 -1.71 -10.23
C ARG A 107 -3.43 -2.79 -10.09
N ILE A 108 -2.55 -2.95 -11.10
CA ILE A 108 -1.47 -3.93 -11.06
C ILE A 108 -0.53 -3.64 -9.88
N GLN A 109 -0.13 -2.39 -9.68
CA GLN A 109 0.74 -1.99 -8.56
C GLN A 109 0.13 -2.36 -7.21
N LEU A 110 -1.16 -2.04 -7.00
CA LEU A 110 -1.86 -2.33 -5.75
C LEU A 110 -1.98 -3.85 -5.51
N LEU A 111 -2.36 -4.62 -6.53
CA LEU A 111 -2.43 -6.08 -6.44
C LEU A 111 -1.06 -6.72 -6.17
N LEU A 112 0.00 -6.20 -6.79
CA LEU A 112 1.37 -6.67 -6.55
C LEU A 112 1.82 -6.37 -5.11
N LEU A 113 1.49 -5.20 -4.56
CA LEU A 113 1.78 -4.87 -3.17
C LEU A 113 1.13 -5.85 -2.19
N GLU A 114 -0.15 -6.17 -2.39
CA GLU A 114 -0.85 -7.16 -1.56
C GLU A 114 -0.20 -8.54 -1.67
N LYS A 115 0.10 -8.99 -2.90
CA LYS A 115 0.74 -10.29 -3.16
C LYS A 115 2.11 -10.38 -2.51
N LEU A 116 2.97 -9.37 -2.68
CA LEU A 116 4.31 -9.34 -2.09
C LEU A 116 4.24 -9.36 -0.57
N LEU A 117 3.27 -8.68 0.05
CA LEU A 117 3.10 -8.69 1.49
C LEU A 117 2.69 -10.08 2.02
N VAL A 118 1.84 -10.80 1.29
CA VAL A 118 1.52 -12.21 1.59
C VAL A 118 2.77 -13.08 1.48
N GLN A 119 3.58 -12.89 0.43
CA GLN A 119 4.83 -13.63 0.26
C GLN A 119 5.85 -13.35 1.37
N LEU A 120 5.97 -12.11 1.83
CA LEU A 120 6.83 -11.75 2.97
C LEU A 120 6.39 -12.45 4.26
N ARG A 121 5.07 -12.51 4.54
CA ARG A 121 4.53 -13.25 5.70
C ARG A 121 4.78 -14.74 5.59
N SER A 122 4.55 -15.31 4.40
CA SER A 122 4.80 -16.73 4.14
C SER A 122 6.28 -17.07 4.30
N GLY A 123 7.18 -16.26 3.73
CA GLY A 123 8.63 -16.42 3.88
C GLY A 123 9.07 -16.34 5.35
N ARG A 124 8.49 -15.42 6.14
CA ARG A 124 8.72 -15.37 7.58
C ARG A 124 8.29 -16.67 8.27
N ALA A 125 7.09 -17.15 8.00
CA ALA A 125 6.57 -18.39 8.60
C ALA A 125 7.45 -19.60 8.24
N SER A 126 7.91 -19.68 6.98
CA SER A 126 8.85 -20.70 6.52
C SER A 126 10.19 -20.63 7.27
N LEU A 127 10.78 -19.44 7.43
CA LEU A 127 12.01 -19.26 8.22
C LEU A 127 11.83 -19.70 9.67
N VAL A 128 10.73 -19.33 10.31
CA VAL A 128 10.43 -19.74 11.68
C VAL A 128 10.29 -21.26 11.78
N GLY A 129 9.60 -21.89 10.82
CA GLY A 129 9.45 -23.34 10.75
C GLY A 129 10.76 -24.08 10.55
N MET A 130 11.67 -23.56 9.72
CA MET A 130 13.00 -24.14 9.50
C MET A 130 13.87 -24.13 10.77
N ILE A 131 13.73 -23.09 11.62
CA ILE A 131 14.45 -23.00 12.89
C ILE A 131 13.83 -23.89 13.97
N GLN A 132 12.49 -23.91 14.08
CA GLN A 132 11.79 -24.61 15.16
C GLN A 132 11.60 -26.12 14.89
N GLY A 133 11.57 -26.53 13.62
CA GLY A 133 11.19 -27.89 13.21
C GLY A 133 12.33 -28.91 13.11
N HIS A 134 13.58 -28.51 13.36
CA HIS A 134 14.75 -29.36 13.09
C HIS A 134 15.69 -29.44 14.30
N GLY A 135 16.04 -30.66 14.71
CA GLY A 135 17.09 -30.89 15.71
C GLY A 135 18.44 -30.33 15.23
N PHE A 136 19.36 -30.10 16.17
CA PHE A 136 20.65 -29.40 15.98
C PHE A 136 21.39 -29.77 14.67
N ASN A 137 21.43 -31.06 14.34
CA ASN A 137 22.11 -31.58 13.14
C ASN A 137 21.36 -31.35 11.82
N SER A 138 20.03 -31.28 11.84
CA SER A 138 19.22 -31.05 10.63
C SER A 138 19.20 -29.57 10.22
N TYR A 139 19.42 -28.65 11.15
CA TYR A 139 19.55 -27.22 10.86
C TYR A 139 20.87 -26.91 10.13
N LEU A 140 21.96 -27.53 10.56
CA LEU A 140 23.28 -27.37 9.95
C LEU A 140 23.34 -27.87 8.50
N CYS A 141 22.70 -29.01 8.19
CA CYS A 141 22.66 -29.57 6.84
C CYS A 141 21.84 -28.73 5.85
N LYS A 142 20.92 -27.88 6.32
CA LYS A 142 20.02 -27.08 5.48
C LYS A 142 20.32 -25.58 5.51
N TRP A 143 21.49 -25.19 5.99
CA TRP A 143 21.85 -23.78 6.09
C TRP A 143 21.80 -23.04 4.74
N GLU A 144 22.15 -23.71 3.65
CA GLU A 144 22.06 -23.12 2.31
C GLU A 144 20.61 -22.78 1.92
N GLU A 145 19.65 -23.64 2.26
CA GLU A 145 18.22 -23.38 2.04
C GLU A 145 17.74 -22.18 2.87
N VAL A 146 18.25 -22.04 4.10
CA VAL A 146 17.97 -20.88 4.96
C VAL A 146 18.54 -19.59 4.36
N CYS A 147 19.79 -19.61 3.90
CA CYS A 147 20.44 -18.48 3.24
C CYS A 147 19.70 -18.06 1.96
N GLN A 148 19.26 -19.02 1.15
CA GLN A 148 18.49 -18.75 -0.06
C GLN A 148 17.14 -18.12 0.30
N CYS A 149 16.44 -18.66 1.30
CA CYS A 149 15.17 -18.11 1.76
C CYS A 149 15.31 -16.67 2.28
N ILE A 150 16.37 -16.37 3.05
CA ILE A 150 16.67 -14.99 3.49
C ILE A 150 16.90 -14.08 2.29
N SER A 151 17.70 -14.52 1.31
CA SER A 151 18.00 -13.75 0.11
C SER A 151 16.74 -13.44 -0.71
N ASP A 152 15.87 -14.43 -0.88
CA ASP A 152 14.59 -14.28 -1.57
C ASP A 152 13.69 -13.27 -0.84
N ILE A 153 13.60 -13.35 0.49
CA ILE A 153 12.82 -12.41 1.31
C ILE A 153 13.38 -11.00 1.20
N GLN A 154 14.70 -10.82 1.25
CA GLN A 154 15.32 -9.51 1.08
C GLN A 154 15.04 -8.93 -0.30
N GLN A 155 15.03 -9.74 -1.35
CA GLN A 155 14.64 -9.31 -2.69
C GLN A 155 13.16 -8.89 -2.73
N LEU A 156 12.26 -9.69 -2.14
CA LEU A 156 10.85 -9.36 -2.01
C LEU A 156 10.63 -8.04 -1.25
N GLN A 157 11.40 -7.78 -0.18
CA GLN A 157 11.35 -6.52 0.55
C GLN A 157 11.76 -5.33 -0.32
N LYS A 158 12.85 -5.47 -1.10
CA LYS A 158 13.29 -4.43 -2.04
C LYS A 158 12.21 -4.13 -3.07
N ASP A 159 11.65 -5.16 -3.70
CA ASP A 159 10.60 -5.02 -4.71
C ASP A 159 9.33 -4.40 -4.12
N PHE A 160 8.97 -4.78 -2.89
CA PHE A 160 7.84 -4.20 -2.17
C PHE A 160 8.05 -2.70 -1.91
N LEU A 161 9.21 -2.30 -1.38
CA LEU A 161 9.52 -0.89 -1.10
C LEU A 161 9.52 -0.06 -2.40
N LEU A 162 10.02 -0.63 -3.49
CA LEU A 162 10.04 -0.02 -4.81
C LEU A 162 8.66 0.21 -5.43
N LEU A 163 7.63 -0.50 -4.94
CA LEU A 163 6.23 -0.38 -5.37
C LEU A 163 5.37 0.46 -4.42
N LEU A 164 5.85 0.83 -3.22
CA LEU A 164 5.10 1.68 -2.29
C LEU A 164 4.88 3.11 -2.81
N VAL A 165 5.76 3.59 -3.69
CA VAL A 165 5.67 4.92 -4.28
C VAL A 165 5.04 4.79 -5.67
N PRO A 166 3.87 5.43 -5.93
CA PRO A 166 3.31 5.51 -7.27
C PRO A 166 4.33 6.11 -8.24
N ARG A 167 4.71 5.33 -9.26
CA ARG A 167 5.74 5.75 -10.22
C ARG A 167 5.15 6.66 -11.31
N GLY A 168 6.02 7.41 -11.97
CA GLY A 168 5.67 8.20 -13.14
C GLY A 168 5.06 7.35 -14.27
N LEU A 169 4.14 7.95 -15.03
CA LEU A 169 3.53 7.31 -16.19
C LEU A 169 4.50 7.41 -17.37
N HIS A 170 4.94 6.27 -17.90
CA HIS A 170 5.80 6.27 -19.07
C HIS A 170 4.97 6.64 -20.31
N LEU A 171 5.22 7.83 -20.84
CA LEU A 171 4.61 8.33 -22.06
C LEU A 171 5.25 7.65 -23.27
N LYS A 172 4.62 6.60 -23.82
CA LYS A 172 5.05 6.02 -25.11
C LYS A 172 4.62 6.89 -26.31
N HIS A 173 3.63 7.76 -26.14
CA HIS A 173 3.07 8.58 -27.20
C HIS A 173 3.00 10.05 -26.78
N GLN A 174 3.35 10.96 -27.68
CA GLN A 174 3.13 12.39 -27.47
C GLN A 174 1.63 12.66 -27.34
N LEU A 175 1.21 13.20 -26.19
CA LEU A 175 -0.16 13.61 -25.91
C LEU A 175 -0.65 14.72 -26.83
N VAL A 176 0.28 15.55 -27.30
CA VAL A 176 0.02 16.66 -28.21
C VAL A 176 -0.03 16.13 -29.64
N SER A 177 -1.01 16.60 -30.41
CA SER A 177 -1.07 16.35 -31.86
C SER A 177 0.01 17.18 -32.55
N ASN A 178 0.71 16.65 -33.56
CA ASN A 178 1.69 17.39 -34.38
C ASN A 178 0.99 18.48 -35.21
N ILE A 179 0.42 19.47 -34.54
CA ILE A 179 -0.07 20.72 -35.10
C ILE A 179 1.12 21.67 -34.96
N SER A 180 1.39 22.42 -36.02
CA SER A 180 2.49 23.38 -36.21
C SER A 180 2.49 24.53 -35.19
N ALA A 181 2.53 24.22 -33.90
CA ALA A 181 2.54 25.16 -32.79
C ALA A 181 3.97 25.22 -32.21
N PRO A 182 4.79 26.21 -32.59
CA PRO A 182 6.21 26.25 -32.24
C PRO A 182 6.51 26.56 -30.75
N LYS A 183 5.55 26.39 -29.82
CA LYS A 183 5.65 26.89 -28.43
C LYS A 183 4.99 26.02 -27.35
N ILE A 184 4.81 24.72 -27.56
CA ILE A 184 4.29 23.86 -26.49
C ILE A 184 5.49 23.28 -25.70
N PRO A 185 5.66 23.62 -24.42
CA PRO A 185 6.74 23.07 -23.61
C PRO A 185 6.58 21.55 -23.47
N PRO A 186 7.67 20.81 -23.20
CA PRO A 186 7.56 19.38 -22.98
C PRO A 186 6.62 19.08 -21.81
N ILE A 187 5.64 18.23 -22.06
CA ILE A 187 4.63 17.84 -21.09
C ILE A 187 5.01 16.48 -20.48
N ARG A 188 4.93 16.37 -19.16
CA ARG A 188 5.05 15.11 -18.42
C ARG A 188 3.70 14.74 -17.78
N LEU A 189 3.39 13.45 -17.73
CA LEU A 189 2.26 12.92 -16.97
C LEU A 189 2.74 12.24 -15.71
N VAL A 190 2.14 12.59 -14.58
CA VAL A 190 2.43 11.98 -13.28
C VAL A 190 1.15 11.44 -12.64
N LEU A 191 1.30 10.40 -11.83
CA LEU A 191 0.25 9.96 -10.92
C LEU A 191 0.41 10.71 -9.60
N ARG A 192 -0.65 11.39 -9.17
CA ARG A 192 -0.75 11.99 -7.85
C ARG A 192 -1.72 11.20 -6.98
N LEU A 193 -1.33 11.01 -5.73
CA LEU A 193 -2.11 10.35 -4.71
C LEU A 193 -2.90 11.42 -3.93
N ARG A 194 -4.18 11.16 -3.67
CA ARG A 194 -4.97 11.90 -2.68
C ARG A 194 -5.41 10.95 -1.58
N THR A 195 -5.30 11.41 -0.34
CA THR A 195 -5.59 10.57 0.83
C THR A 195 -7.08 10.21 0.90
N PRO A 196 -7.49 9.16 1.62
CA PRO A 196 -8.88 8.75 1.65
C PRO A 196 -9.77 9.86 2.21
N VAL A 197 -10.93 10.07 1.58
CA VAL A 197 -12.00 10.88 2.17
C VAL A 197 -12.75 10.03 3.19
N VAL A 198 -12.99 10.59 4.36
CA VAL A 198 -13.69 9.94 5.47
C VAL A 198 -14.68 10.89 6.12
N PHE A 199 -15.79 10.36 6.61
CA PHE A 199 -16.73 11.12 7.42
C PHE A 199 -16.05 11.57 8.71
N ASP A 200 -16.28 12.83 9.07
CA ASP A 200 -16.04 13.32 10.41
C ASP A 200 -17.22 12.86 11.27
N ARG A 201 -17.01 11.73 11.95
CA ARG A 201 -18.03 11.10 12.81
C ARG A 201 -18.41 11.97 14.01
N LEU A 202 -17.52 12.85 14.46
CA LEU A 202 -17.78 13.75 15.59
C LEU A 202 -18.45 15.05 15.12
N GLY A 203 -18.10 15.53 13.92
CA GLY A 203 -18.68 16.72 13.31
C GLY A 203 -19.98 16.49 12.53
N SER A 204 -20.35 15.24 12.25
CA SER A 204 -21.63 14.90 11.62
C SER A 204 -22.72 14.77 12.70
N VAL A 205 -23.82 15.49 12.50
CA VAL A 205 -24.89 15.65 13.50
C VAL A 205 -26.22 15.22 12.90
N VAL A 206 -27.07 14.64 13.74
CA VAL A 206 -28.38 14.14 13.36
C VAL A 206 -29.46 14.92 14.09
N PHE A 207 -30.50 15.26 13.34
CA PHE A 207 -31.70 15.92 13.85
C PHE A 207 -32.93 15.05 13.56
N ARG A 208 -34.11 15.59 13.85
CA ARG A 208 -35.38 14.88 13.70
C ARG A 208 -35.67 14.48 12.26
N ASP A 209 -35.51 15.42 11.34
CA ASP A 209 -35.88 15.28 9.93
C ASP A 209 -34.75 15.72 9.00
N TRP A 210 -33.54 15.90 9.53
CA TRP A 210 -32.38 16.27 8.74
C TRP A 210 -31.07 15.80 9.37
N VAL A 211 -30.01 15.82 8.57
CA VAL A 211 -28.64 15.53 9.03
C VAL A 211 -27.68 16.58 8.49
N LEU A 212 -26.67 16.91 9.29
CA LEU A 212 -25.47 17.61 8.85
C LEU A 212 -24.35 16.58 8.72
N LEU A 213 -23.86 16.36 7.51
CA LEU A 213 -22.74 15.48 7.25
C LEU A 213 -21.48 16.30 7.00
N ARG A 214 -20.37 15.89 7.62
CA ARG A 214 -19.04 16.48 7.41
C ARG A 214 -18.04 15.41 7.06
N TRP A 215 -17.07 15.73 6.23
CA TRP A 215 -15.99 14.81 5.85
C TRP A 215 -14.67 15.55 5.66
N GLN A 216 -13.58 14.79 5.61
CA GLN A 216 -12.25 15.33 5.42
C GLN A 216 -11.33 14.35 4.70
N SER A 217 -10.30 14.87 4.05
CA SER A 217 -9.19 14.07 3.52
C SER A 217 -8.14 13.90 4.61
N LEU A 218 -7.81 12.65 4.96
CA LEU A 218 -6.88 12.38 6.07
C LEU A 218 -5.50 13.00 5.82
N GLY A 219 -5.01 13.84 6.74
CA GLY A 219 -3.65 14.38 6.70
C GLY A 219 -3.34 15.32 5.53
N GLN A 220 -4.36 15.83 4.83
CA GLN A 220 -4.20 16.80 3.75
C GLN A 220 -5.05 18.04 4.02
N GLN A 221 -4.52 19.24 3.76
CA GLN A 221 -5.31 20.47 3.87
C GLN A 221 -6.43 20.49 2.83
N CYS A 222 -7.54 21.10 3.22
CA CYS A 222 -8.81 21.09 2.50
C CYS A 222 -8.70 21.83 1.15
N LEU A 223 -8.37 21.10 0.09
CA LEU A 223 -8.57 21.58 -1.27
C LEU A 223 -10.07 21.56 -1.59
N ILE A 224 -10.54 22.55 -2.34
CA ILE A 224 -11.93 22.52 -2.85
C ILE A 224 -12.01 21.38 -3.87
N GLU A 225 -12.59 20.26 -3.45
CA GLU A 225 -12.86 19.08 -4.25
C GLU A 225 -14.36 18.93 -4.50
N LYS A 226 -14.69 18.15 -5.53
CA LYS A 226 -16.05 17.67 -5.77
C LYS A 226 -16.19 16.27 -5.22
N TYR A 227 -17.27 16.03 -4.50
CA TYR A 227 -17.63 14.74 -3.92
C TYR A 227 -18.98 14.29 -4.46
N GLU A 228 -19.17 12.98 -4.44
CA GLU A 228 -20.45 12.35 -4.67
C GLU A 228 -20.88 11.73 -3.35
N LEU A 229 -21.99 12.23 -2.82
CA LEU A 229 -22.64 11.65 -1.66
C LEU A 229 -23.78 10.75 -2.14
N ARG A 230 -23.89 9.56 -1.59
CA ARG A 230 -25.07 8.71 -1.78
C ARG A 230 -25.69 8.38 -0.45
N PHE A 231 -27.01 8.34 -0.41
CA PHE A 231 -27.70 7.93 0.80
C PHE A 231 -28.98 7.15 0.49
N ARG A 232 -29.39 6.33 1.45
CA ARG A 232 -30.64 5.56 1.39
C ARG A 232 -31.20 5.32 2.78
N LEU A 233 -32.49 5.09 2.85
CA LEU A 233 -33.11 4.45 4.01
C LEU A 233 -32.69 2.98 4.02
N GLN A 234 -32.26 2.43 5.16
CA GLN A 234 -31.69 1.07 5.20
C GLN A 234 -32.69 -0.04 4.81
N GLU A 235 -33.99 0.23 4.97
CA GLU A 235 -35.08 -0.67 4.56
C GLU A 235 -35.33 -0.63 3.04
N GLU A 236 -34.71 0.31 2.31
CA GLU A 236 -34.90 0.54 0.89
C GLU A 236 -33.65 0.22 0.07
N GLU A 237 -33.85 -0.19 -1.18
CA GLU A 237 -32.74 -0.46 -2.11
C GLU A 237 -32.28 0.79 -2.88
N GLN A 238 -33.12 1.82 -2.94
CA GLN A 238 -32.87 2.99 -3.78
C GLN A 238 -31.89 3.97 -3.13
N TRP A 239 -30.89 4.36 -3.90
CA TRP A 239 -29.90 5.35 -3.50
C TRP A 239 -30.22 6.71 -4.11
N ALA A 240 -30.34 7.73 -3.28
CA ALA A 240 -30.25 9.12 -3.70
C ALA A 240 -28.77 9.49 -3.90
N VAL A 241 -28.47 10.30 -4.92
CA VAL A 241 -27.11 10.72 -5.27
C VAL A 241 -27.05 12.23 -5.40
N VAL A 242 -26.09 12.85 -4.73
CA VAL A 242 -25.89 14.31 -4.72
C VAL A 242 -24.42 14.63 -5.00
N SER A 243 -24.18 15.57 -5.90
CA SER A 243 -22.85 16.13 -6.15
C SER A 243 -22.63 17.37 -5.28
N VAL A 244 -21.54 17.37 -4.51
CA VAL A 244 -21.24 18.44 -3.53
C VAL A 244 -19.86 19.02 -3.82
N SER A 245 -19.74 20.33 -3.79
CA SER A 245 -18.44 21.02 -3.79
C SER A 245 -18.19 21.53 -2.38
N GLY A 246 -17.15 21.03 -1.72
CA GLY A 246 -16.88 21.33 -0.30
C GLY A 246 -16.90 20.08 0.58
N ASN A 247 -16.82 20.28 1.89
CA ASN A 247 -16.56 19.21 2.87
C ASN A 247 -17.73 18.91 3.82
N HIS A 248 -18.94 19.41 3.49
CA HIS A 248 -20.15 19.18 4.26
C HIS A 248 -21.39 19.23 3.38
N LEU A 249 -22.48 18.63 3.85
CA LEU A 249 -23.81 18.73 3.24
C LEU A 249 -24.90 18.60 4.31
N GLU A 250 -25.95 19.40 4.18
CA GLU A 250 -27.20 19.21 4.92
C GLU A 250 -28.23 18.49 4.05
N ILE A 251 -28.87 17.46 4.60
CA ILE A 251 -29.95 16.73 3.93
C ILE A 251 -31.19 16.88 4.77
N HIS A 252 -32.18 17.59 4.23
CA HIS A 252 -33.47 17.88 4.87
C HIS A 252 -34.56 16.89 4.43
N HIS A 253 -35.68 16.91 5.14
CA HIS A 253 -36.88 16.11 4.85
C HIS A 253 -36.68 14.58 4.93
N LEU A 254 -35.82 14.14 5.83
CA LEU A 254 -35.69 12.73 6.22
C LEU A 254 -36.85 12.33 7.13
N LEU A 255 -37.20 11.04 7.09
CA LEU A 255 -38.20 10.47 8.00
C LEU A 255 -37.60 10.41 9.40
N SER A 256 -38.38 10.77 10.42
CA SER A 256 -37.97 10.68 11.83
C SER A 256 -37.92 9.25 12.33
N ASP A 257 -37.05 8.97 13.31
CA ASP A 257 -36.84 7.64 13.90
C ASP A 257 -36.49 6.53 12.87
N LYS A 258 -35.71 6.90 11.85
CA LYS A 258 -35.33 6.02 10.75
C LYS A 258 -33.82 5.96 10.58
N LEU A 259 -33.34 4.79 10.15
CA LEU A 259 -31.92 4.49 10.01
C LEU A 259 -31.49 4.67 8.57
N TYR A 260 -30.57 5.60 8.33
CA TYR A 260 -30.06 5.95 7.02
C TYR A 260 -28.60 5.55 6.88
N GLU A 261 -28.24 5.04 5.71
CA GLU A 261 -26.87 4.77 5.30
C GLU A 261 -26.40 5.87 4.35
N PHE A 262 -25.26 6.49 4.66
CA PHE A 262 -24.64 7.53 3.86
C PHE A 262 -23.25 7.09 3.43
N THR A 263 -22.90 7.37 2.17
CA THR A 263 -21.58 7.10 1.60
C THR A 263 -21.01 8.37 0.99
N VAL A 264 -19.70 8.56 1.12
CA VAL A 264 -18.97 9.66 0.50
C VAL A 264 -17.80 9.12 -0.30
N ARG A 265 -17.67 9.62 -1.53
CA ARG A 265 -16.50 9.40 -2.39
C ARG A 265 -16.18 10.67 -3.17
N ARG A 266 -15.00 10.75 -3.79
CA ARG A 266 -14.71 11.83 -4.73
C ARG A 266 -15.58 11.67 -5.96
N ALA A 267 -15.94 12.80 -6.56
CA ALA A 267 -16.69 12.78 -7.81
C ALA A 267 -15.76 12.33 -8.95
N GLU A 268 -16.32 11.62 -9.94
CA GLU A 268 -15.58 11.27 -11.15
C GLU A 268 -15.15 12.55 -11.88
N THR A 269 -13.85 12.65 -12.18
CA THR A 269 -13.28 13.73 -12.99
C THR A 269 -12.53 13.17 -14.19
N TYR A 270 -12.25 14.02 -15.18
CA TYR A 270 -11.46 13.61 -16.34
C TYR A 270 -10.02 13.20 -15.96
N THR A 271 -9.52 13.61 -14.79
CA THR A 271 -8.19 13.24 -14.27
C THR A 271 -8.20 12.09 -13.27
N LEU A 272 -9.35 11.68 -12.72
CA LEU A 272 -9.44 10.60 -11.75
C LEU A 272 -9.14 9.25 -12.39
N VAL A 273 -8.06 8.59 -11.99
CA VAL A 273 -7.56 7.35 -12.59
C VAL A 273 -8.04 6.11 -11.85
N TYR A 274 -8.02 6.16 -10.52
CA TYR A 274 -8.43 5.05 -9.66
C TYR A 274 -9.09 5.60 -8.41
N GLU A 275 -10.28 5.08 -8.12
CA GLU A 275 -10.99 5.27 -6.87
C GLU A 275 -11.86 4.04 -6.63
N ALA A 276 -11.46 3.21 -5.66
CA ALA A 276 -12.26 2.08 -5.19
C ALA A 276 -12.90 2.34 -3.82
N TRP A 277 -12.44 3.36 -3.11
CA TRP A 277 -12.86 3.66 -1.75
C TRP A 277 -14.05 4.60 -1.69
N HIS A 278 -14.95 4.31 -0.78
CA HIS A 278 -15.94 5.22 -0.22
C HIS A 278 -15.95 4.99 1.29
N ASP A 279 -16.15 6.04 2.08
CA ASP A 279 -16.44 5.87 3.50
C ASP A 279 -17.95 5.84 3.70
N THR A 280 -18.39 5.09 4.71
CA THR A 280 -19.80 4.87 5.03
C THR A 280 -20.06 5.23 6.48
N ILE A 281 -21.18 5.90 6.73
CA ILE A 281 -21.71 6.16 8.08
C ILE A 281 -23.20 5.84 8.10
N THR A 282 -23.66 5.26 9.21
CA THR A 282 -25.07 4.97 9.44
C THR A 282 -25.57 5.83 10.59
N LEU A 283 -26.67 6.55 10.38
CA LEU A 283 -27.21 7.51 11.33
C LEU A 283 -28.72 7.30 11.49
N ARG A 284 -29.22 7.36 12.73
CA ARG A 284 -30.65 7.27 13.04
C ARG A 284 -31.21 8.66 13.33
N THR A 285 -32.20 9.10 12.58
CA THR A 285 -32.90 10.37 12.82
C THR A 285 -33.60 10.35 14.18
N LEU A 286 -33.71 11.51 14.82
CA LEU A 286 -34.32 11.60 16.16
C LEU A 286 -35.82 11.33 16.12
N PRO A 287 -36.40 10.73 17.18
CA PRO A 287 -37.83 10.50 17.24
C PRO A 287 -38.63 11.80 17.32
N SER A 288 -39.86 11.77 16.82
CA SER A 288 -40.74 12.94 16.75
C SER A 288 -41.15 13.54 18.09
N HIS A 289 -40.86 12.87 19.21
CA HIS A 289 -41.28 13.25 20.56
C HIS A 289 -40.15 13.82 21.44
N GLU A 290 -38.92 13.90 20.94
CA GLU A 290 -37.83 14.58 21.66
C GLU A 290 -37.83 16.07 21.27
N GLN A 291 -38.55 16.87 22.07
CA GLN A 291 -38.41 18.33 22.07
C GLN A 291 -37.14 18.67 22.88
N PHE A 292 -36.18 19.32 22.24
CA PHE A 292 -35.18 20.15 22.92
C PHE A 292 -35.64 21.61 22.89
#